data_AF-A0AAV6T2B7-F1
#
_entry.id   AF-A0AAV6T2B7-F1
#
_cell.length_a   1.000
_cell.length_b   1.000
_cell.length_c   1.000
_cell.angle_alpha   90.00
_cell.angle_beta   90.00
_cell.angle_gamma   90.00
#
_symmetry.space_group_name_H-M   'P 1'
#
loop_
_entity.id
_entity.type
_entity.pdbx_description
1 polymer ?
#
loop_
_entity_poly.entity_id
_entity_poly.type
_entity_poly.pdbx_seq_one_letter_code
_entity_poly.pdbx_strand_id
1 'polypeptide(L)'
;MWWSSACQRAGVGLLLRRWSLSVRPGILTNPRCPLNTPRSSFSTSASVKCPAHEEVKQPLKQWTLNVSPFSSVRAQLSCSISISPLDPHSFPEADRVFLTVHGADTEQPEVGVDHVHVHYDDQSSELLISADKVNSSVSVDLTAPIKCNLFITTRGEGNVEVKNMECNICEVQTERGNCSLHSVKGHQIQVQSRGGRVTGVGTIHGNVDISTCGAAGVDVKKLQGTRMNVSTERGSLKVKAIYAESSSISSSSGRIQLGLVHGDATVKNVSGDTVIDGSNSSLSVSSDSGGIDVYVGDGSSADLHSQKGAVCVRVPSTLKAGVELCGESMEISPEVVLSALEKNTSQGQTTVTGYMNGASAVDRWVKARADTGSVALKTQSWFESLKLGS
;
A
#
# COMPACT_ATOMS: atom_id res chain seq x y z
N MET A 1 14.63 -13.58 -46.11
CA MET A 1 13.89 -13.04 -47.26
C MET A 1 12.93 -14.11 -47.75
N TRP A 2 11.64 -14.02 -47.45
CA TRP A 2 10.56 -14.73 -48.15
C TRP A 2 9.28 -13.90 -48.02
N TRP A 3 8.86 -13.35 -49.16
CA TRP A 3 7.50 -12.93 -49.54
C TRP A 3 6.69 -14.19 -49.90
N SER A 4 5.36 -14.30 -49.88
CA SER A 4 4.21 -13.44 -49.54
C SER A 4 2.95 -14.34 -49.51
N SER A 5 1.90 -13.85 -48.84
CA SER A 5 0.44 -13.95 -49.14
C SER A 5 -0.18 -15.31 -49.56
N ALA A 6 -1.36 -15.72 -49.09
CA ALA A 6 -2.58 -14.92 -48.99
C ALA A 6 -3.63 -15.55 -48.06
N CYS A 7 -4.34 -14.67 -47.34
CA CYS A 7 -5.58 -14.97 -46.64
C CYS A 7 -6.75 -15.07 -47.63
N GLN A 8 -7.59 -16.08 -47.46
CA GLN A 8 -8.99 -16.07 -47.86
C GLN A 8 -9.82 -16.52 -46.66
N ARG A 9 -10.72 -15.67 -46.17
CA ARG A 9 -12.01 -16.12 -45.61
C ARG A 9 -13.03 -14.99 -45.67
N ALA A 10 -14.14 -15.34 -46.30
CA ALA A 10 -15.28 -14.51 -46.64
C ALA A 10 -15.99 -13.96 -45.39
N GLY A 11 -16.51 -12.74 -45.53
CA GLY A 11 -17.49 -12.17 -44.62
C GLY A 11 -18.91 -12.52 -45.05
N VAL A 12 -19.81 -12.63 -44.06
CA VAL A 12 -21.25 -12.40 -44.22
C VAL A 12 -21.79 -11.83 -42.90
N GLY A 13 -22.45 -10.67 -42.98
CA GLY A 13 -23.73 -10.41 -42.29
C GLY A 13 -23.71 -9.79 -40.90
N LEU A 14 -23.80 -8.46 -40.85
CA LEU A 14 -24.34 -7.70 -39.71
C LEU A 14 -25.77 -8.15 -39.38
N LEU A 15 -26.08 -8.31 -38.08
CA LEU A 15 -27.42 -8.04 -37.53
C LEU A 15 -27.29 -7.47 -36.11
N LEU A 16 -27.45 -6.14 -36.02
CA LEU A 16 -27.66 -5.39 -34.79
C LEU A 16 -29.05 -5.72 -34.21
N ARG A 17 -29.11 -6.23 -32.98
CA ARG A 17 -30.35 -6.21 -32.17
C ARG A 17 -30.20 -5.19 -31.04
N ARG A 18 -30.79 -4.01 -31.27
CA ARG A 18 -31.17 -3.04 -30.23
C ARG A 18 -32.29 -3.63 -29.39
N TRP A 19 -32.16 -3.56 -28.07
CA TRP A 19 -33.27 -3.74 -27.13
C TRP A 19 -33.65 -2.37 -26.59
N SER A 20 -34.81 -1.88 -27.03
CA SER A 20 -35.51 -0.71 -26.51
C SER A 20 -36.61 -1.19 -25.58
N LEU A 21 -36.51 -0.86 -24.30
CA LEU A 21 -37.57 -1.05 -23.31
C LEU A 21 -38.38 0.23 -23.20
N SER A 22 -39.61 0.20 -23.73
CA SER A 22 -40.65 1.17 -23.45
C SER A 22 -41.45 0.71 -22.24
N VAL A 23 -41.51 1.52 -21.18
CA VAL A 23 -42.53 1.39 -20.13
C VAL A 23 -43.04 2.78 -19.78
N ARG A 24 -44.32 3.03 -20.06
CA ARG A 24 -45.21 3.93 -19.30
C ARG A 24 -46.38 3.06 -18.84
N PRO A 25 -46.92 3.28 -17.64
CA PRO A 25 -48.21 3.99 -17.61
C PRO A 25 -48.46 4.80 -16.33
N GLY A 26 -49.51 5.64 -16.39
CA GLY A 26 -50.40 5.84 -15.24
C GLY A 26 -50.32 7.18 -14.51
N ILE A 27 -51.08 8.15 -15.02
CA ILE A 27 -51.49 9.36 -14.31
C ILE A 27 -52.59 8.97 -13.32
N LEU A 28 -52.43 9.33 -12.04
CA LEU A 28 -53.51 9.38 -11.07
C LEU A 28 -53.40 10.67 -10.25
N THR A 29 -54.50 11.39 -10.29
CA THR A 29 -54.80 12.71 -9.74
C THR A 29 -54.81 12.72 -8.22
N ASN A 30 -54.36 13.81 -7.60
CA ASN A 30 -54.85 14.22 -6.29
C ASN A 30 -54.89 15.75 -6.15
N PRO A 31 -55.78 16.29 -5.29
CA PRO A 31 -56.37 17.61 -5.47
C PRO A 31 -55.59 18.75 -4.81
N ARG A 32 -55.94 19.97 -5.26
CA ARG A 32 -55.55 21.27 -4.71
C ARG A 32 -56.11 21.49 -3.30
N CYS A 33 -55.32 22.18 -2.47
CA CYS A 33 -55.64 23.34 -1.60
C CYS A 33 -54.77 23.35 -0.32
N PRO A 34 -54.60 24.47 0.39
CA PRO A 34 -53.89 25.68 -0.02
C PRO A 34 -52.76 26.06 0.96
N LEU A 35 -51.96 27.05 0.55
CA LEU A 35 -51.02 27.79 1.40
C LEU A 35 -51.71 28.36 2.65
N ASN A 36 -51.09 28.17 3.82
CA ASN A 36 -50.90 29.22 4.81
C ASN A 36 -49.78 28.85 5.80
N THR A 37 -48.89 29.82 5.99
CA THR A 37 -47.74 29.83 6.91
C THR A 37 -48.22 29.90 8.38
N PRO A 38 -47.37 29.58 9.36
CA PRO A 38 -46.60 30.67 9.96
C PRO A 38 -45.14 30.32 10.35
N ARG A 39 -44.31 31.35 10.15
CA ARG A 39 -43.10 31.76 10.89
C ARG A 39 -42.54 30.79 11.93
N SER A 40 -41.34 30.28 11.65
CA SER A 40 -40.30 30.14 12.67
C SER A 40 -38.97 30.70 12.12
N SER A 41 -38.32 31.47 12.99
CA SER A 41 -37.16 32.29 12.78
C SER A 41 -35.89 31.47 12.55
N PHE A 42 -35.27 31.65 11.38
CA PHE A 42 -33.90 31.19 11.10
C PHE A 42 -32.91 32.21 11.66
N SER A 43 -32.22 31.83 12.74
CA SER A 43 -30.96 32.46 13.13
C SER A 43 -29.87 31.98 12.17
N THR A 44 -29.44 32.87 11.27
CA THR A 44 -28.19 32.74 10.52
C THR A 44 -27.00 32.94 11.46
N SER A 45 -26.43 31.86 11.97
CA SER A 45 -25.04 31.89 12.45
C SER A 45 -24.12 31.76 11.24
N ALA A 46 -23.53 32.89 10.84
CA ALA A 46 -22.48 32.94 9.85
C ALA A 46 -21.34 31.99 10.26
N SER A 47 -20.99 31.07 9.36
CA SER A 47 -19.82 30.21 9.52
C SER A 47 -18.58 31.11 9.49
N VAL A 48 -17.98 31.30 10.67
CA VAL A 48 -16.69 31.95 10.84
C VAL A 48 -15.66 31.09 10.12
N LYS A 49 -15.15 31.58 8.99
CA LYS A 49 -13.91 31.09 8.39
C LYS A 49 -12.79 31.30 9.41
N CYS A 50 -12.39 30.25 10.11
CA CYS A 50 -11.10 30.21 10.76
C CYS A 50 -10.04 30.02 9.67
N PRO A 51 -9.10 30.94 9.45
CA PRO A 51 -7.90 30.60 8.72
C PRO A 51 -7.11 29.63 9.58
N ALA A 52 -6.80 28.45 9.05
CA ALA A 52 -5.71 27.67 9.57
C ALA A 52 -4.46 28.53 9.43
N HIS A 53 -3.98 29.09 10.55
CA HIS A 53 -2.63 29.64 10.64
C HIS A 53 -1.68 28.46 10.45
N GLU A 54 -1.22 28.22 9.22
CA GLU A 54 0.11 27.70 9.04
C GLU A 54 1.04 28.78 9.60
N GLU A 55 1.62 28.53 10.78
CA GLU A 55 2.74 29.32 11.28
C GLU A 55 3.87 29.17 10.25
N VAL A 56 3.98 30.15 9.34
CA VAL A 56 5.09 30.24 8.39
C VAL A 56 6.33 30.59 9.20
N LYS A 57 7.05 29.56 9.66
CA LYS A 57 8.36 29.71 10.30
C LYS A 57 9.28 30.45 9.33
N GLN A 58 9.82 31.59 9.76
CA GLN A 58 10.71 32.38 8.92
C GLN A 58 11.91 31.52 8.48
N PRO A 59 12.28 31.54 7.19
CA PRO A 59 13.38 30.73 6.69
C PRO A 59 14.72 31.27 7.21
N LEU A 60 15.58 30.39 7.72
CA LEU A 60 16.93 30.74 8.17
C LEU A 60 17.88 30.98 6.98
N LYS A 61 17.72 30.20 5.91
CA LYS A 61 18.53 30.32 4.69
C LYS A 61 17.80 29.70 3.51
N GLN A 62 18.02 30.28 2.33
CA GLN A 62 17.41 29.82 1.10
C GLN A 62 18.43 29.80 -0.03
N TRP A 63 18.32 28.80 -0.89
CA TRP A 63 19.08 28.66 -2.12
C TRP A 63 18.12 28.56 -3.30
N THR A 64 18.53 29.16 -4.42
CA THR A 64 17.90 28.97 -5.73
C THR A 64 19.01 28.59 -6.69
N LEU A 65 18.93 27.39 -7.26
CA LEU A 65 19.95 26.83 -8.15
C LEU A 65 19.32 26.47 -9.49
N ASN A 66 20.07 26.67 -10.57
CA ASN A 66 19.73 26.13 -11.87
C ASN A 66 20.27 24.69 -11.93
N VAL A 67 19.44 23.75 -12.36
CA VAL A 67 19.77 22.32 -12.43
C VAL A 67 19.24 21.70 -13.72
N SER A 68 19.75 20.52 -14.05
CA SER A 68 19.17 19.70 -15.12
C SER A 68 17.80 19.14 -14.71
N PRO A 69 16.80 19.08 -15.61
CA PRO A 69 15.47 18.53 -15.33
C PRO A 69 15.44 17.05 -14.92
N PHE A 70 16.51 16.32 -15.23
CA PHE A 70 16.70 14.91 -14.90
C PHE A 70 17.86 14.68 -13.93
N SER A 71 18.20 15.70 -13.15
CA SER A 71 19.28 15.64 -12.17
C SER A 71 19.00 14.64 -11.05
N SER A 72 20.03 14.27 -10.29
CA SER A 72 19.89 13.47 -9.08
C SER A 72 20.08 14.34 -7.84
N VAL A 73 19.27 14.13 -6.81
CA VAL A 73 19.42 14.77 -5.51
C VAL A 73 19.99 13.75 -4.53
N ARG A 74 21.13 14.09 -3.93
CA ARG A 74 21.72 13.34 -2.83
C ARG A 74 21.69 14.19 -1.55
N ALA A 75 20.93 13.75 -0.56
CA ALA A 75 20.81 14.41 0.72
C ALA A 75 21.38 13.53 1.84
N GLN A 76 22.33 14.06 2.60
CA GLN A 76 22.92 13.42 3.78
C GLN A 76 22.77 14.35 4.98
N LEU A 77 21.78 14.09 5.83
CA LEU A 77 21.32 15.07 6.82
C LEU A 77 21.23 14.44 8.23
N SER A 78 21.44 15.25 9.25
CA SER A 78 21.15 14.94 10.67
C SER A 78 19.80 15.51 11.13
N CYS A 79 19.08 16.17 10.23
CA CYS A 79 17.83 16.89 10.48
C CYS A 79 16.71 16.39 9.54
N SER A 80 15.50 16.95 9.70
CA SER A 80 14.35 16.53 8.89
C SER A 80 14.38 17.16 7.50
N ILE A 81 13.89 16.44 6.48
CA ILE A 81 13.75 16.93 5.10
C ILE A 81 12.36 16.64 4.53
N SER A 82 11.76 17.65 3.89
CA SER A 82 10.56 17.50 3.06
C SER A 82 10.90 17.81 1.61
N ILE A 83 10.50 16.94 0.68
CA ILE A 83 10.78 17.07 -0.75
C ILE A 83 9.46 17.09 -1.52
N SER A 84 9.31 18.06 -2.41
CA SER A 84 8.15 18.19 -3.30
C SER A 84 8.58 18.58 -4.71
N PRO A 85 7.75 18.30 -5.74
CA PRO A 85 8.08 18.66 -7.11
C PRO A 85 7.94 20.16 -7.32
N LEU A 86 8.74 20.73 -8.23
CA LEU A 86 8.42 22.03 -8.80
C LEU A 86 7.06 21.99 -9.48
N ASP A 87 6.32 23.08 -9.32
CA ASP A 87 5.08 23.31 -10.07
C ASP A 87 5.40 23.42 -11.57
N PRO A 88 4.93 22.48 -12.41
CA PRO A 88 5.19 22.52 -13.85
C PRO A 88 4.55 23.71 -14.55
N HIS A 89 3.52 24.33 -13.96
CA HIS A 89 2.90 25.53 -14.52
C HIS A 89 3.76 26.77 -14.33
N SER A 90 4.37 26.91 -13.15
CA SER A 90 5.28 28.00 -12.83
C SER A 90 6.68 27.80 -13.44
N PHE A 91 7.13 26.56 -13.60
CA PHE A 91 8.46 26.20 -14.07
C PHE A 91 8.42 25.07 -15.12
N PRO A 92 7.99 25.36 -16.36
CA PRO A 92 7.78 24.34 -17.40
C PRO A 92 9.07 23.63 -17.84
N GLU A 93 10.21 24.31 -17.78
CA GLU A 93 11.52 23.73 -18.14
C GLU A 93 12.05 22.78 -17.07
N ALA A 94 11.48 22.82 -15.85
CA ALA A 94 11.91 22.02 -14.71
C ALA A 94 13.42 22.12 -14.43
N ASP A 95 14.00 23.32 -14.58
CA ASP A 95 15.44 23.61 -14.57
C ASP A 95 15.92 24.30 -13.30
N ARG A 96 15.13 24.23 -12.23
CA ARG A 96 15.39 24.94 -10.96
C ARG A 96 15.21 24.04 -9.76
N VAL A 97 15.92 24.39 -8.70
CA VAL A 97 15.72 23.86 -7.35
C VAL A 97 15.60 25.01 -6.37
N PHE A 98 14.64 24.89 -5.44
CA PHE A 98 14.52 25.76 -4.28
C PHE A 98 14.79 24.95 -3.03
N LEU A 99 15.75 25.39 -2.22
CA LEU A 99 16.06 24.76 -0.94
C LEU A 99 15.91 25.81 0.15
N THR A 100 15.13 25.51 1.17
CA THR A 100 14.87 26.39 2.31
C THR A 100 15.19 25.64 3.59
N VAL A 101 15.93 26.29 4.49
CA VAL A 101 16.24 25.76 5.83
C VAL A 101 15.42 26.54 6.85
N HIS A 102 14.68 25.82 7.69
CA HIS A 102 13.87 26.38 8.77
C HIS A 102 14.47 26.01 10.13
N GLY A 103 14.41 26.94 11.08
CA GLY A 103 14.85 26.73 12.46
C GLY A 103 13.68 26.64 13.44
N ALA A 104 13.96 26.18 14.65
CA ALA A 104 13.12 26.48 15.80
C ALA A 104 13.47 27.88 16.32
N ASP A 105 12.47 28.73 16.51
CA ASP A 105 12.58 30.06 17.14
C ASP A 105 13.33 29.95 18.47
N THR A 106 14.63 30.18 18.41
CA THR A 106 15.50 30.37 19.56
C THR A 106 16.38 31.55 19.23
N GLU A 107 16.62 32.40 20.22
CA GLU A 107 17.29 33.71 20.09
C GLU A 107 18.76 33.65 19.62
N GLN A 108 19.21 32.51 19.08
CA GLN A 108 20.50 32.32 18.41
C GLN A 108 20.32 31.53 17.09
N PRO A 109 19.84 32.19 16.01
CA PRO A 109 19.57 31.56 14.71
C PRO A 109 20.82 31.10 13.94
N GLU A 110 22.01 31.59 14.31
CA GLU A 110 23.21 31.52 13.47
C GLU A 110 24.02 30.22 13.64
N VAL A 111 23.87 29.50 14.76
CA VAL A 111 24.82 28.43 15.13
C VAL A 111 24.59 27.10 14.37
N GLY A 112 23.43 26.90 13.75
CA GLY A 112 23.08 25.63 13.07
C GLY A 112 23.15 25.66 11.53
N VAL A 113 23.19 26.83 10.91
CA VAL A 113 22.87 27.02 9.47
C VAL A 113 24.11 26.98 8.59
N ASP A 114 25.27 27.33 9.13
CA ASP A 114 26.56 27.27 8.44
C ASP A 114 27.05 25.84 8.20
N HIS A 115 26.38 24.85 8.80
CA HIS A 115 26.68 23.44 8.63
C HIS A 115 25.83 22.77 7.54
N VAL A 116 24.98 23.53 6.83
CA VAL A 116 24.26 23.05 5.65
C VAL A 116 25.04 23.46 4.40
N HIS A 117 25.61 22.47 3.71
CA HIS A 117 26.30 22.66 2.45
C HIS A 117 25.42 22.18 1.30
N VAL A 118 25.30 23.02 0.27
CA VAL A 118 24.54 22.74 -0.93
C VAL A 118 25.45 22.98 -2.13
N HIS A 119 25.64 21.97 -2.96
CA HIS A 119 26.51 22.03 -4.13
C HIS A 119 25.86 21.28 -5.29
N TYR A 120 25.79 21.92 -6.46
CA TYR A 120 25.35 21.28 -7.68
C TYR A 120 26.54 21.10 -8.63
N ASP A 121 26.72 19.89 -9.15
CA ASP A 121 27.73 19.57 -10.15
C ASP A 121 27.09 19.39 -11.53
N ASP A 122 27.40 20.31 -12.46
CA ASP A 122 26.90 20.30 -13.83
C ASP A 122 27.34 19.06 -14.62
N GLN A 123 28.53 18.50 -14.34
CA GLN A 123 29.07 17.38 -15.11
C GLN A 123 28.33 16.08 -14.80
N SER A 124 28.07 15.82 -13.52
CA SER A 124 27.30 14.66 -13.06
C SER A 124 25.79 14.90 -13.02
N SER A 125 25.33 16.16 -13.17
CA SER A 125 23.94 16.56 -12.94
C SER A 125 23.44 16.12 -11.56
N GLU A 126 24.26 16.32 -10.53
CA GLU A 126 23.98 15.89 -9.15
C GLU A 126 23.96 17.08 -8.18
N LEU A 127 22.87 17.19 -7.41
CA LEU A 127 22.72 18.12 -6.30
C LEU A 127 23.05 17.41 -4.99
N LEU A 128 24.14 17.81 -4.35
CA LEU A 128 24.53 17.35 -3.02
C LEU A 128 24.07 18.33 -1.94
N ILE A 129 23.36 17.80 -0.94
CA ILE A 129 22.94 18.51 0.26
C ILE A 129 23.51 17.76 1.46
N SER A 130 24.39 18.39 2.24
CA SER A 130 24.95 17.79 3.45
C SER A 130 24.74 18.65 4.69
N ALA A 131 24.39 18.01 5.80
CA ALA A 131 24.11 18.65 7.07
C ALA A 131 24.40 17.70 8.25
N ASP A 132 25.68 17.47 8.56
CA ASP A 132 26.10 16.45 9.52
C ASP A 132 26.10 16.88 11.00
N LYS A 133 26.12 18.20 11.27
CA LYS A 133 26.23 18.77 12.64
C LYS A 133 25.07 19.71 12.98
N VAL A 134 23.89 19.42 12.44
CA VAL A 134 22.73 20.31 12.59
C VAL A 134 21.82 19.75 13.68
N ASN A 135 21.25 20.64 14.49
CA ASN A 135 20.30 20.25 15.54
C ASN A 135 19.03 19.64 14.90
N SER A 136 18.41 18.65 15.58
CA SER A 136 17.17 18.01 15.13
C SER A 136 15.97 18.98 15.05
N SER A 137 16.09 20.17 15.63
CA SER A 137 15.11 21.26 15.53
C SER A 137 15.08 21.99 14.18
N VAL A 138 16.06 21.74 13.31
CA VAL A 138 16.13 22.30 11.96
C VAL A 138 15.39 21.38 10.98
N SER A 139 14.75 21.97 9.97
CA SER A 139 14.16 21.22 8.86
C SER A 139 14.56 21.83 7.51
N VAL A 140 14.68 20.98 6.50
CA VAL A 140 15.03 21.35 5.13
C VAL A 140 13.82 21.09 4.23
N ASP A 141 13.36 22.13 3.54
CA ASP A 141 12.32 22.01 2.52
C ASP A 141 12.97 22.15 1.15
N LEU A 142 12.81 21.12 0.32
CA LEU A 142 13.35 21.02 -1.02
C LEU A 142 12.22 20.96 -2.04
N THR A 143 12.23 21.89 -2.98
CA THR A 143 11.42 21.83 -4.20
C THR A 143 12.35 21.51 -5.37
N ALA A 144 12.20 20.33 -5.97
CA ALA A 144 13.09 19.83 -7.03
C ALA A 144 12.32 19.39 -8.29
N PRO A 145 12.97 19.32 -9.47
CA PRO A 145 12.31 18.87 -10.69
C PRO A 145 11.63 17.51 -10.50
N ILE A 146 10.39 17.37 -10.98
CA ILE A 146 9.53 16.20 -10.69
C ILE A 146 10.18 14.86 -11.06
N LYS A 147 11.08 14.85 -12.06
CA LYS A 147 11.78 13.66 -12.57
C LYS A 147 13.15 13.40 -11.97
N CYS A 148 13.55 14.16 -10.96
CA CYS A 148 14.83 13.93 -10.30
C CYS A 148 14.87 12.59 -9.57
N ASN A 149 16.02 11.90 -9.64
CA ASN A 149 16.27 10.76 -8.77
C ASN A 149 16.58 11.24 -7.36
N LEU A 150 16.18 10.47 -6.36
CA LEU A 150 16.32 10.84 -4.94
C LEU A 150 17.17 9.80 -4.22
N PHE A 151 18.21 10.26 -3.53
CA PHE A 151 19.06 9.48 -2.65
C PHE A 151 19.17 10.19 -1.31
N ILE A 152 18.33 9.81 -0.35
CA ILE A 152 18.17 10.53 0.92
C ILE A 152 18.65 9.64 2.05
N THR A 153 19.52 10.17 2.90
CA THR A 153 20.00 9.52 4.10
C THR A 153 19.88 10.47 5.26
N THR A 154 19.08 10.10 6.27
CA THR A 154 18.97 10.85 7.53
C THR A 154 19.56 10.06 8.69
N ARG A 155 20.31 10.76 9.54
CA ARG A 155 20.89 10.25 10.79
C ARG A 155 20.12 10.79 11.99
N GLY A 156 20.25 10.10 13.13
CA GLY A 156 19.54 10.46 14.35
C GLY A 156 18.02 10.44 14.14
N GLU A 157 17.35 11.52 14.57
CA GLU A 157 15.88 11.65 14.55
C GLU A 157 15.34 12.37 13.30
N GLY A 158 16.18 12.62 12.30
CA GLY A 158 15.77 13.32 11.07
C GLY A 158 14.68 12.58 10.30
N ASN A 159 13.51 13.21 10.16
CA ASN A 159 12.38 12.66 9.41
C ASN A 159 12.55 12.92 7.91
N VAL A 160 12.02 12.03 7.09
CA VAL A 160 11.97 12.20 5.63
C VAL A 160 10.53 12.25 5.17
N GLU A 161 10.21 13.22 4.34
CA GLU A 161 8.92 13.32 3.66
C GLU A 161 9.14 13.54 2.17
N VAL A 162 8.57 12.70 1.32
CA VAL A 162 8.64 12.84 -0.15
C VAL A 162 7.22 12.90 -0.71
N LYS A 163 6.87 13.99 -1.38
CA LYS A 163 5.52 14.26 -1.88
C LYS A 163 5.49 14.31 -3.40
N ASN A 164 4.58 13.54 -4.02
CA ASN A 164 4.15 13.66 -5.42
C ASN A 164 5.30 13.65 -6.47
N MET A 165 6.44 13.05 -6.14
CA MET A 165 7.58 12.93 -7.06
C MET A 165 7.36 11.80 -8.08
N GLU A 166 7.86 11.98 -9.31
CA GLU A 166 7.80 10.98 -10.39
C GLU A 166 9.21 10.71 -10.94
N CYS A 167 9.97 9.84 -10.27
CA CYS A 167 11.39 9.61 -10.52
C CYS A 167 11.66 8.25 -11.17
N ASN A 168 12.91 7.98 -11.54
CA ASN A 168 13.32 6.61 -11.87
C ASN A 168 13.68 5.85 -10.59
N ILE A 169 14.49 6.47 -9.72
CA ILE A 169 14.96 5.91 -8.46
C ILE A 169 14.61 6.84 -7.29
N CYS A 170 13.98 6.28 -6.26
CA CYS A 170 13.81 6.93 -4.96
C CYS A 170 14.35 6.01 -3.86
N GLU A 171 15.50 6.36 -3.29
CA GLU A 171 16.13 5.66 -2.19
C GLU A 171 16.10 6.53 -0.93
N VAL A 172 15.55 5.98 0.16
CA VAL A 172 15.47 6.64 1.46
C VAL A 172 16.05 5.72 2.54
N GLN A 173 16.99 6.25 3.32
CA GLN A 173 17.55 5.58 4.48
C GLN A 173 17.37 6.46 5.72
N THR A 174 16.76 5.93 6.78
CA THR A 174 16.58 6.64 8.06
C THR A 174 17.13 5.83 9.23
N GLU A 175 17.74 6.52 10.20
CA GLU A 175 18.27 5.87 11.41
C GLU A 175 17.20 5.68 12.48
N ARG A 176 16.60 6.77 13.00
CA ARG A 176 15.51 6.71 14.00
C ARG A 176 14.30 7.56 13.63
N GLY A 177 14.45 8.48 12.67
CA GLY A 177 13.37 9.32 12.17
C GLY A 177 12.35 8.55 11.32
N ASN A 178 11.15 9.13 11.21
CA ASN A 178 10.07 8.59 10.40
C ASN A 178 10.31 8.86 8.92
N CYS A 179 9.78 7.99 8.07
CA CYS A 179 9.77 8.17 6.62
C CYS A 179 8.32 8.22 6.13
N SER A 180 7.94 9.26 5.40
CA SER A 180 6.62 9.39 4.78
C SER A 180 6.75 9.57 3.27
N LEU A 181 6.14 8.65 2.50
CA LEU A 181 6.03 8.75 1.06
C LEU A 181 4.58 9.08 0.70
N HIS A 182 4.35 10.23 0.09
CA HIS A 182 3.03 10.69 -0.32
C HIS A 182 2.89 10.64 -1.84
N SER A 183 2.15 9.64 -2.35
CA SER A 183 1.85 9.48 -3.79
C SER A 183 3.07 9.52 -4.71
N VAL A 184 4.14 8.80 -4.35
CA VAL A 184 5.40 8.75 -5.09
C VAL A 184 5.32 7.71 -6.21
N LYS A 185 5.80 8.08 -7.41
CA LYS A 185 5.93 7.17 -8.54
C LYS A 185 7.41 7.02 -8.92
N GLY A 186 7.83 5.79 -9.12
CA GLY A 186 9.20 5.39 -9.37
C GLY A 186 9.26 4.17 -10.28
N HIS A 187 10.38 3.94 -10.96
CA HIS A 187 10.67 2.60 -11.45
C HIS A 187 11.12 1.72 -10.28
N GLN A 188 12.00 2.25 -9.43
CA GLN A 188 12.53 1.60 -8.24
C GLN A 188 12.36 2.53 -7.02
N ILE A 189 11.71 2.02 -5.97
CA ILE A 189 11.51 2.74 -4.71
C ILE A 189 12.04 1.86 -3.58
N GLN A 190 13.06 2.35 -2.88
CA GLN A 190 13.69 1.66 -1.78
C GLN A 190 13.63 2.50 -0.50
N VAL A 191 13.16 1.90 0.58
CA VAL A 191 13.14 2.52 1.91
C VAL A 191 13.77 1.57 2.92
N GLN A 192 14.79 2.03 3.62
CA GLN A 192 15.43 1.31 4.72
C GLN A 192 15.35 2.14 6.00
N SER A 193 14.71 1.61 7.03
CA SER A 193 14.50 2.30 8.31
C SER A 193 15.11 1.47 9.44
N ARG A 194 16.14 1.97 10.13
CA ARG A 194 16.68 1.28 11.33
C ARG A 194 15.81 1.50 12.58
N GLY A 195 14.96 2.52 12.51
CA GLY A 195 14.06 3.01 13.55
C GLY A 195 13.09 4.02 12.94
N GLY A 196 12.07 4.43 13.70
CA GLY A 196 10.99 5.26 13.17
C GLY A 196 9.96 4.46 12.35
N ARG A 197 8.85 5.08 11.97
CA ARG A 197 7.78 4.44 11.18
C ARG A 197 7.92 4.82 9.70
N VAL A 198 7.71 3.84 8.82
CA VAL A 198 7.53 4.08 7.38
C VAL A 198 6.04 4.18 7.07
N THR A 199 5.62 5.30 6.51
CA THR A 199 4.21 5.58 6.19
C THR A 199 4.06 5.87 4.69
N GLY A 200 3.23 5.09 4.00
CA GLY A 200 2.86 5.33 2.61
C GLY A 200 1.48 5.95 2.50
N VAL A 201 1.42 7.27 2.27
CA VAL A 201 0.17 7.99 2.05
C VAL A 201 -0.16 7.99 0.55
N GLY A 202 -1.40 7.66 0.19
CA GLY A 202 -1.80 7.58 -1.21
C GLY A 202 -1.30 6.31 -1.89
N THR A 203 -0.76 6.44 -3.10
CA THR A 203 -0.27 5.30 -3.91
C THR A 203 1.24 5.40 -4.11
N ILE A 204 1.98 4.37 -3.69
CA ILE A 204 3.38 4.19 -4.07
C ILE A 204 3.39 3.33 -5.33
N HIS A 205 3.91 3.86 -6.43
CA HIS A 205 3.93 3.19 -7.72
C HIS A 205 5.35 2.82 -8.16
N GLY A 206 5.61 1.57 -8.52
CA GLY A 206 6.92 1.10 -8.98
C GLY A 206 7.28 -0.30 -8.49
N ASN A 207 8.56 -0.67 -8.63
CA ASN A 207 9.14 -1.80 -7.90
C ASN A 207 9.54 -1.33 -6.50
N VAL A 208 8.85 -1.81 -5.47
CA VAL A 208 8.98 -1.29 -4.10
C VAL A 208 9.73 -2.28 -3.23
N ASP A 209 10.73 -1.79 -2.49
CA ASP A 209 11.44 -2.51 -1.45
C ASP A 209 11.45 -1.67 -0.17
N ILE A 210 10.67 -2.08 0.83
CA ILE A 210 10.60 -1.42 2.14
C ILE A 210 11.12 -2.41 3.18
N SER A 211 12.15 -2.02 3.92
CA SER A 211 12.69 -2.82 5.02
C SER A 211 12.85 -1.98 6.27
N THR A 212 12.48 -2.57 7.41
CA THR A 212 12.58 -1.89 8.70
C THR A 212 13.18 -2.83 9.75
N CYS A 213 14.04 -2.28 10.62
CA CYS A 213 14.68 -3.01 11.71
C CYS A 213 14.15 -2.58 13.09
N GLY A 214 14.42 -3.40 14.11
CA GLY A 214 13.98 -3.16 15.46
C GLY A 214 12.46 -3.13 15.59
N ALA A 215 11.94 -2.12 16.31
CA ALA A 215 10.51 -1.94 16.54
C ALA A 215 9.82 -1.03 15.50
N ALA A 216 10.53 -0.64 14.44
CA ALA A 216 9.99 0.18 13.36
C ALA A 216 8.85 -0.56 12.63
N GLY A 217 7.73 0.14 12.42
CA GLY A 217 6.56 -0.39 11.73
C GLY A 217 6.40 0.20 10.33
N VAL A 218 5.56 -0.46 9.53
CA VAL A 218 5.20 -0.05 8.17
C VAL A 218 3.67 0.11 8.10
N ASP A 219 3.19 1.27 7.63
CA ASP A 219 1.76 1.50 7.35
C ASP A 219 1.61 2.13 5.96
N VAL A 220 1.15 1.36 4.99
CA VAL A 220 1.04 1.79 3.59
C VAL A 220 -0.39 1.63 3.09
N LYS A 221 -0.93 2.70 2.49
CA LYS A 221 -2.30 2.69 1.96
C LYS A 221 -2.42 1.88 0.67
N LYS A 222 -1.55 2.09 -0.31
CA LYS A 222 -1.63 1.39 -1.60
C LYS A 222 -0.25 1.24 -2.24
N LEU A 223 0.07 0.01 -2.64
CA LEU A 223 1.22 -0.35 -3.47
C LEU A 223 0.75 -0.76 -4.87
N GLN A 224 1.41 -0.30 -5.93
CA GLN A 224 1.03 -0.64 -7.31
C GLN A 224 2.26 -0.74 -8.23
N GLY A 225 2.43 -1.85 -8.96
CA GLY A 225 3.60 -2.04 -9.82
C GLY A 225 3.82 -3.51 -10.18
N THR A 226 5.06 -3.91 -10.45
CA THR A 226 5.36 -5.31 -10.82
C THR A 226 5.75 -6.14 -9.61
N ARG A 227 6.68 -5.63 -8.78
CA ARG A 227 7.21 -6.34 -7.61
C ARG A 227 7.13 -5.51 -6.33
N MET A 228 6.63 -6.13 -5.26
CA MET A 228 6.54 -5.52 -3.92
C MET A 228 7.27 -6.37 -2.89
N ASN A 229 8.32 -5.85 -2.27
CA ASN A 229 8.97 -6.45 -1.11
C ASN A 229 8.74 -5.55 0.10
N VAL A 230 8.18 -6.09 1.18
CA VAL A 230 8.00 -5.35 2.43
C VAL A 230 8.39 -6.23 3.60
N SER A 231 9.31 -5.76 4.43
CA SER A 231 9.78 -6.51 5.61
C SER A 231 9.89 -5.66 6.87
N THR A 232 9.56 -6.26 8.01
CA THR A 232 9.79 -5.68 9.34
C THR A 232 10.47 -6.70 10.25
N GLU A 233 11.23 -6.23 11.25
CA GLU A 233 11.79 -7.15 12.26
C GLU A 233 10.75 -7.43 13.36
N ARG A 234 10.39 -6.41 14.16
CA ARG A 234 9.43 -6.56 15.28
C ARG A 234 8.23 -5.63 15.19
N GLY A 235 8.30 -4.57 14.39
CA GLY A 235 7.17 -3.66 14.22
C GLY A 235 6.05 -4.25 13.37
N SER A 236 4.84 -3.72 13.55
CA SER A 236 3.68 -4.12 12.75
C SER A 236 3.85 -3.75 11.28
N LEU A 237 3.40 -4.62 10.40
CA LEU A 237 3.39 -4.42 8.95
C LEU A 237 1.94 -4.35 8.49
N LYS A 238 1.51 -3.19 8.00
CA LYS A 238 0.16 -2.95 7.49
C LYS A 238 0.22 -2.43 6.07
N VAL A 239 -0.46 -3.11 5.15
CA VAL A 239 -0.67 -2.62 3.78
C VAL A 239 -2.13 -2.78 3.39
N LYS A 240 -2.83 -1.67 3.13
CA LYS A 240 -4.27 -1.71 2.86
C LYS A 240 -4.62 -2.27 1.48
N ALA A 241 -3.80 -2.04 0.46
CA ALA A 241 -4.01 -2.64 -0.85
C ALA A 241 -2.69 -2.83 -1.62
N ILE A 242 -2.54 -3.97 -2.28
CA ILE A 242 -1.42 -4.32 -3.13
C ILE A 242 -1.97 -4.71 -4.50
N TYR A 243 -1.50 -4.02 -5.54
CA TYR A 243 -1.78 -4.32 -6.94
C TYR A 243 -0.46 -4.58 -7.66
N ALA A 244 -0.01 -5.84 -7.60
CA ALA A 244 1.26 -6.25 -8.17
C ALA A 244 1.14 -7.53 -8.98
N GLU A 245 2.19 -7.88 -9.73
CA GLU A 245 2.31 -9.22 -10.29
C GLU A 245 2.83 -10.20 -9.24
N SER A 246 3.82 -9.75 -8.45
CA SER A 246 4.42 -10.54 -7.36
C SER A 246 4.67 -9.71 -6.11
N SER A 247 4.43 -10.31 -4.94
CA SER A 247 4.64 -9.68 -3.64
C SER A 247 5.33 -10.63 -2.66
N SER A 248 6.31 -10.13 -1.92
CA SER A 248 7.02 -10.83 -0.86
C SER A 248 6.93 -10.00 0.42
N ILE A 249 6.18 -10.49 1.39
CA ILE A 249 5.94 -9.82 2.67
C ILE A 249 6.56 -10.66 3.78
N SER A 250 7.33 -10.05 4.69
CA SER A 250 7.90 -10.81 5.81
C SER A 250 7.97 -10.04 7.13
N SER A 251 7.89 -10.78 8.24
CA SER A 251 8.20 -10.27 9.57
C SER A 251 8.86 -11.31 10.46
N SER A 252 9.71 -10.87 11.40
CA SER A 252 10.31 -11.78 12.39
C SER A 252 9.43 -11.95 13.64
N SER A 253 8.75 -10.91 14.10
CA SER A 253 7.89 -11.00 15.29
C SER A 253 6.69 -10.03 15.29
N GLY A 254 6.49 -9.29 14.21
CA GLY A 254 5.43 -8.30 14.09
C GLY A 254 4.12 -8.88 13.57
N ARG A 255 3.00 -8.23 13.88
CA ARG A 255 1.72 -8.54 13.23
C ARG A 255 1.75 -8.10 11.77
N ILE A 256 1.34 -8.98 10.86
CA ILE A 256 1.14 -8.66 9.44
C ILE A 256 -0.37 -8.48 9.18
N GLN A 257 -0.76 -7.35 8.61
CA GLN A 257 -2.13 -7.07 8.19
C GLN A 257 -2.15 -6.57 6.74
N LEU A 258 -2.66 -7.41 5.84
CA LEU A 258 -2.86 -7.07 4.43
C LEU A 258 -4.36 -6.91 4.18
N GLY A 259 -4.73 -5.84 3.48
CA GLY A 259 -6.12 -5.63 3.05
C GLY A 259 -6.41 -6.48 1.81
N LEU A 260 -6.38 -5.85 0.64
CA LEU A 260 -6.56 -6.52 -0.65
C LEU A 260 -5.20 -6.80 -1.30
N VAL A 261 -4.99 -8.04 -1.76
CA VAL A 261 -3.78 -8.47 -2.45
C VAL A 261 -4.15 -9.01 -3.83
N HIS A 262 -3.73 -8.31 -4.87
CA HIS A 262 -3.80 -8.78 -6.26
C HIS A 262 -2.41 -9.19 -6.74
N GLY A 263 -2.38 -10.33 -7.45
CA GLY A 263 -1.15 -10.97 -7.91
C GLY A 263 -0.67 -12.05 -6.96
N ASP A 264 0.43 -12.70 -7.33
CA ASP A 264 0.98 -13.78 -6.52
C ASP A 264 1.68 -13.20 -5.28
N ALA A 265 1.44 -13.81 -4.12
CA ALA A 265 1.96 -13.30 -2.86
C ALA A 265 2.56 -14.41 -2.00
N THR A 266 3.75 -14.16 -1.46
CA THR A 266 4.38 -14.97 -0.42
C THR A 266 4.47 -14.14 0.86
N VAL A 267 3.94 -14.67 1.96
CA VAL A 267 3.94 -14.02 3.28
C VAL A 267 4.64 -14.94 4.28
N LYS A 268 5.68 -14.45 4.93
CA LYS A 268 6.42 -15.21 5.96
C LYS A 268 6.40 -14.46 7.28
N ASN A 269 5.81 -15.03 8.32
CA ASN A 269 5.86 -14.44 9.65
C ASN A 269 6.48 -15.42 10.65
N VAL A 270 7.69 -15.17 11.15
CA VAL A 270 8.30 -16.12 12.09
C VAL A 270 7.46 -16.19 13.38
N SER A 271 7.08 -15.03 13.93
CA SER A 271 6.23 -14.96 15.11
C SER A 271 5.21 -13.83 14.99
N GLY A 272 3.95 -14.11 15.34
CA GLY A 272 2.89 -13.11 15.35
C GLY A 272 1.79 -13.41 14.32
N ASP A 273 0.67 -12.72 14.48
CA ASP A 273 -0.52 -13.01 13.69
C ASP A 273 -0.41 -12.43 12.27
N THR A 274 -0.94 -13.18 11.32
CA THR A 274 -1.07 -12.78 9.92
C THR A 274 -2.54 -12.70 9.54
N VAL A 275 -2.99 -11.53 9.10
CA VAL A 275 -4.37 -11.30 8.63
C VAL A 275 -4.35 -10.80 7.20
N ILE A 276 -5.12 -11.44 6.32
CA ILE A 276 -5.27 -11.04 4.91
C ILE A 276 -6.77 -10.95 4.59
N ASP A 277 -7.26 -9.75 4.31
CA ASP A 277 -8.69 -9.47 4.15
C ASP A 277 -9.23 -9.79 2.73
N GLY A 278 -8.35 -9.98 1.76
CA GLY A 278 -8.69 -10.63 0.50
C GLY A 278 -7.49 -10.85 -0.42
N SER A 279 -7.46 -12.01 -1.07
CA SER A 279 -6.50 -12.34 -2.12
C SER A 279 -7.18 -12.65 -3.46
N ASN A 280 -6.47 -12.35 -4.54
CA ASN A 280 -6.81 -12.75 -5.91
C ASN A 280 -5.55 -13.26 -6.62
N SER A 281 -5.52 -14.54 -7.00
CA SER A 281 -4.39 -15.34 -7.54
C SER A 281 -3.80 -16.33 -6.53
N SER A 282 -2.49 -16.60 -6.57
CA SER A 282 -1.82 -17.56 -5.70
C SER A 282 -1.30 -16.89 -4.43
N LEU A 283 -1.61 -17.48 -3.27
CA LEU A 283 -1.16 -16.99 -1.98
C LEU A 283 -0.45 -18.09 -1.20
N SER A 284 0.78 -17.84 -0.77
CA SER A 284 1.51 -18.70 0.16
C SER A 284 1.75 -17.95 1.47
N VAL A 285 1.36 -18.53 2.59
CA VAL A 285 1.57 -17.96 3.94
C VAL A 285 2.20 -19.01 4.84
N SER A 286 3.34 -18.69 5.45
CA SER A 286 4.02 -19.57 6.40
C SER A 286 4.32 -18.86 7.70
N SER A 287 4.10 -19.52 8.83
CA SER A 287 4.46 -19.02 10.16
C SER A 287 5.04 -20.10 11.08
N ASP A 288 6.04 -19.75 11.90
CA ASP A 288 6.52 -20.65 12.96
C ASP A 288 5.63 -20.56 14.20
N SER A 289 5.12 -19.36 14.53
CA SER A 289 4.22 -19.14 15.66
C SER A 289 3.27 -17.98 15.41
N GLY A 290 1.99 -18.15 15.76
CA GLY A 290 0.95 -17.13 15.57
C GLY A 290 -0.17 -17.58 14.65
N GLY A 291 -1.32 -16.91 14.77
CA GLY A 291 -2.51 -17.23 14.00
C GLY A 291 -2.42 -16.76 12.55
N ILE A 292 -2.99 -17.53 11.63
CA ILE A 292 -3.19 -17.15 10.23
C ILE A 292 -4.69 -16.99 10.00
N ASP A 293 -5.14 -15.81 9.59
CA ASP A 293 -6.53 -15.53 9.20
C ASP A 293 -6.56 -14.95 7.77
N VAL A 294 -7.03 -15.73 6.80
CA VAL A 294 -6.93 -15.38 5.38
C VAL A 294 -8.28 -15.51 4.70
N TYR A 295 -8.68 -14.48 3.96
CA TYR A 295 -9.75 -14.56 2.97
C TYR A 295 -9.21 -14.92 1.58
N VAL A 296 -9.67 -16.04 1.04
CA VAL A 296 -9.31 -16.53 -0.30
C VAL A 296 -10.44 -16.20 -1.27
N GLY A 297 -10.18 -15.32 -2.23
CA GLY A 297 -11.18 -14.87 -3.19
C GLY A 297 -11.47 -15.89 -4.30
N ASP A 298 -12.55 -15.63 -5.06
CA ASP A 298 -12.92 -16.46 -6.21
C ASP A 298 -11.74 -16.57 -7.21
N GLY A 299 -11.44 -17.78 -7.65
CA GLY A 299 -10.38 -18.03 -8.63
C GLY A 299 -8.96 -18.09 -8.07
N SER A 300 -8.79 -17.98 -6.74
CA SER A 300 -7.50 -18.02 -6.06
C SER A 300 -7.10 -19.43 -5.60
N SER A 301 -5.80 -19.63 -5.38
CA SER A 301 -5.23 -20.78 -4.69
C SER A 301 -4.51 -20.30 -3.43
N ALA A 302 -4.50 -21.12 -2.39
CA ALA A 302 -3.85 -20.76 -1.13
C ALA A 302 -3.07 -21.96 -0.56
N ASP A 303 -1.87 -21.70 -0.08
CA ASP A 303 -1.06 -22.62 0.71
C ASP A 303 -0.69 -21.95 2.03
N LEU A 304 -1.32 -22.40 3.12
CA LEU A 304 -1.25 -21.78 4.44
C LEU A 304 -0.68 -22.79 5.43
N HIS A 305 0.43 -22.43 6.09
CA HIS A 305 1.09 -23.30 7.06
C HIS A 305 1.48 -22.53 8.32
N SER A 306 1.03 -23.02 9.48
CA SER A 306 1.51 -22.57 10.79
C SER A 306 2.06 -23.76 11.58
N GLN A 307 3.27 -23.63 12.14
CA GLN A 307 3.81 -24.66 13.01
C GLN A 307 3.14 -24.60 14.40
N LYS A 308 3.00 -23.41 14.98
CA LYS A 308 2.40 -23.16 16.30
C LYS A 308 1.35 -22.06 16.24
N GLY A 309 0.15 -22.41 15.80
CA GLY A 309 -0.94 -21.46 15.69
C GLY A 309 -2.15 -22.03 14.99
N ALA A 310 -3.29 -21.37 15.18
CA ALA A 310 -4.51 -21.71 14.46
C ALA A 310 -4.47 -21.13 13.04
N VAL A 311 -5.06 -21.85 12.09
CA VAL A 311 -5.25 -21.37 10.72
C VAL A 311 -6.75 -21.25 10.45
N CYS A 312 -7.22 -20.05 10.17
CA CYS A 312 -8.58 -19.74 9.78
C CYS A 312 -8.63 -19.31 8.31
N VAL A 313 -9.42 -20.03 7.53
CA VAL A 313 -9.62 -19.77 6.11
C VAL A 313 -11.06 -19.30 5.89
N ARG A 314 -11.18 -18.13 5.27
CA ARG A 314 -12.44 -17.50 4.89
C ARG A 314 -12.60 -17.59 3.38
N VAL A 315 -13.74 -18.11 2.92
CA VAL A 315 -14.00 -18.30 1.49
C VAL A 315 -15.38 -17.78 1.12
N PRO A 316 -15.60 -17.27 -0.11
CA PRO A 316 -16.94 -16.99 -0.60
C PRO A 316 -17.70 -18.30 -0.82
N SER A 317 -19.02 -18.27 -0.68
CA SER A 317 -19.90 -19.44 -0.89
C SER A 317 -19.88 -19.96 -2.34
N THR A 318 -19.29 -19.21 -3.27
CA THR A 318 -19.18 -19.53 -4.69
C THR A 318 -17.87 -20.19 -5.08
N LEU A 319 -16.87 -20.23 -4.18
CA LEU A 319 -15.53 -20.73 -4.50
C LEU A 319 -15.58 -22.22 -4.86
N LYS A 320 -15.14 -22.57 -6.07
CA LYS A 320 -14.90 -23.96 -6.49
C LYS A 320 -13.41 -24.25 -6.47
N ALA A 321 -12.98 -25.13 -5.57
CA ALA A 321 -11.58 -25.51 -5.42
C ALA A 321 -11.44 -26.86 -4.70
N GLY A 322 -10.33 -27.55 -4.95
CA GLY A 322 -9.86 -28.61 -4.07
C GLY A 322 -9.51 -28.03 -2.70
N VAL A 323 -9.70 -28.82 -1.65
CA VAL A 323 -9.36 -28.42 -0.29
C VAL A 323 -8.55 -29.52 0.36
N GLU A 324 -7.52 -29.12 1.10
CA GLU A 324 -6.71 -30.00 1.95
C GLU A 324 -6.49 -29.27 3.28
N LEU A 325 -7.13 -29.75 4.34
CA LEU A 325 -7.07 -29.17 5.67
C LEU A 325 -6.39 -30.16 6.60
N CYS A 326 -5.41 -29.73 7.39
CA CYS A 326 -4.69 -30.59 8.33
C CYS A 326 -4.46 -29.87 9.67
N GLY A 327 -4.94 -30.44 10.77
CA GLY A 327 -4.72 -29.89 12.11
C GLY A 327 -5.08 -30.86 13.24
N GLU A 328 -4.78 -30.48 14.48
CA GLU A 328 -5.13 -31.26 15.67
C GLU A 328 -6.65 -31.30 15.89
N SER A 329 -7.30 -30.17 15.63
CA SER A 329 -8.76 -30.04 15.62
C SER A 329 -9.23 -29.28 14.37
N MET A 330 -10.47 -29.53 13.98
CA MET A 330 -11.04 -29.00 12.75
C MET A 330 -12.43 -28.46 12.97
N GLU A 331 -12.67 -27.25 12.46
CA GLU A 331 -13.97 -26.60 12.46
C GLU A 331 -14.32 -26.23 11.01
N ILE A 332 -15.37 -26.84 10.47
CA ILE A 332 -15.86 -26.53 9.13
C ILE A 332 -17.29 -26.02 9.27
N SER A 333 -17.53 -24.77 8.85
CA SER A 333 -18.86 -24.18 8.95
C SER A 333 -19.85 -24.93 8.05
N PRO A 334 -21.10 -25.16 8.51
CA PRO A 334 -22.08 -25.98 7.80
C PRO A 334 -22.51 -25.38 6.44
N GLU A 335 -22.27 -24.10 6.21
CA GLU A 335 -22.51 -23.41 4.94
C GLU A 335 -21.52 -23.82 3.84
N VAL A 336 -20.39 -24.43 4.21
CA VAL A 336 -19.38 -24.89 3.26
C VAL A 336 -19.79 -26.25 2.69
N VAL A 337 -20.20 -26.27 1.42
CA VAL A 337 -20.57 -27.52 0.73
C VAL A 337 -19.31 -28.27 0.27
N LEU A 338 -18.98 -29.36 0.96
CA LEU A 338 -17.88 -30.26 0.61
C LEU A 338 -18.39 -31.52 -0.09
N SER A 339 -17.66 -31.94 -1.13
CA SER A 339 -17.92 -33.16 -1.90
C SER A 339 -16.66 -34.01 -2.03
N ALA A 340 -16.83 -35.33 -2.24
CA ALA A 340 -15.74 -36.31 -2.29
C ALA A 340 -14.80 -36.22 -1.07
N LEU A 341 -15.39 -36.20 0.13
CA LEU A 341 -14.67 -36.02 1.37
C LEU A 341 -13.90 -37.29 1.76
N GLU A 342 -12.58 -37.17 1.86
CA GLU A 342 -11.75 -38.18 2.50
C GLU A 342 -11.23 -37.61 3.82
N LYS A 343 -11.32 -38.41 4.88
CA LYS A 343 -10.86 -38.03 6.22
C LYS A 343 -9.90 -39.09 6.73
N ASN A 344 -8.71 -38.66 7.10
CA ASN A 344 -7.69 -39.52 7.69
C ASN A 344 -7.22 -38.91 9.01
N THR A 345 -7.09 -39.72 10.05
CA THR A 345 -6.54 -39.29 11.33
C THR A 345 -5.31 -40.12 11.62
N SER A 346 -4.15 -39.47 11.68
CA SER A 346 -2.86 -40.10 11.95
C SER A 346 -2.04 -39.26 12.91
N GLN A 347 -1.43 -39.91 13.91
CA GLN A 347 -0.50 -39.25 14.85
C GLN A 347 -1.07 -38.01 15.56
N GLY A 348 -2.37 -38.00 15.88
CA GLY A 348 -3.04 -36.88 16.55
C GLY A 348 -3.42 -35.72 15.62
N GLN A 349 -3.12 -35.81 14.32
CA GLN A 349 -3.58 -34.86 13.31
C GLN A 349 -4.72 -35.47 12.49
N THR A 350 -5.68 -34.63 12.14
CA THR A 350 -6.77 -34.96 11.22
C THR A 350 -6.55 -34.21 9.91
N THR A 351 -6.52 -34.96 8.82
CA THR A 351 -6.48 -34.44 7.45
C THR A 351 -7.83 -34.66 6.79
N VAL A 352 -8.36 -33.62 6.17
CA VAL A 352 -9.57 -33.65 5.35
C VAL A 352 -9.23 -33.16 3.95
N THR A 353 -9.55 -33.98 2.96
CA THR A 353 -9.43 -33.64 1.54
C THR A 353 -10.79 -33.74 0.85
N GLY A 354 -11.02 -32.89 -0.16
CA GLY A 354 -12.25 -32.91 -0.94
C GLY A 354 -12.37 -31.72 -1.88
N TYR A 355 -13.58 -31.42 -2.31
CA TYR A 355 -13.88 -30.28 -3.20
C TYR A 355 -14.98 -29.39 -2.63
N MET A 356 -14.69 -28.09 -2.50
CA MET A 356 -15.67 -27.06 -2.16
C MET A 356 -16.51 -26.71 -3.38
N ASN A 357 -17.85 -26.73 -3.24
CA ASN A 357 -18.82 -26.37 -4.29
C ASN A 357 -18.64 -27.12 -5.62
N GLY A 358 -18.12 -28.35 -5.54
CA GLY A 358 -17.84 -29.23 -6.68
C GLY A 358 -16.45 -29.03 -7.29
N ALA A 359 -16.08 -29.90 -8.23
CA ALA A 359 -14.78 -29.82 -8.89
C ALA A 359 -14.63 -28.53 -9.73
N SER A 360 -13.47 -27.89 -9.62
CA SER A 360 -13.08 -26.76 -10.48
C SER A 360 -12.56 -27.28 -11.82
N ALA A 361 -12.85 -26.58 -12.91
CA ALA A 361 -12.29 -26.86 -14.24
C ALA A 361 -10.79 -26.50 -14.34
N VAL A 362 -10.28 -25.72 -13.39
CA VAL A 362 -8.88 -25.34 -13.25
C VAL A 362 -8.37 -25.92 -11.93
N ASP A 363 -7.18 -26.52 -11.94
CA ASP A 363 -6.57 -27.09 -10.74
C ASP A 363 -6.24 -25.98 -9.73
N ARG A 364 -7.15 -25.80 -8.77
CA ARG A 364 -7.08 -24.77 -7.72
C ARG A 364 -7.25 -25.45 -6.38
N TRP A 365 -6.38 -25.11 -5.45
CA TRP A 365 -6.33 -25.73 -4.13
C TRP A 365 -6.26 -24.70 -3.03
N VAL A 366 -7.00 -24.98 -1.96
CA VAL A 366 -6.88 -24.31 -0.67
C VAL A 366 -6.30 -25.32 0.30
N LYS A 367 -5.00 -25.18 0.57
CA LYS A 367 -4.25 -26.00 1.51
C LYS A 367 -4.05 -25.21 2.79
N ALA A 368 -4.46 -25.78 3.92
CA ALA A 368 -4.31 -25.16 5.22
C ALA A 368 -3.85 -26.17 6.25
N ARG A 369 -2.70 -25.89 6.88
CA ARG A 369 -2.04 -26.78 7.82
C ARG A 369 -1.66 -26.06 9.10
N ALA A 370 -2.06 -26.61 10.24
CA ALA A 370 -1.59 -26.24 11.57
C ALA A 370 -0.91 -27.46 12.21
N ASP A 371 0.41 -27.41 12.44
CA ASP A 371 1.10 -28.58 13.03
C ASP A 371 0.69 -28.81 14.48
N THR A 372 0.61 -27.72 15.25
CA THR A 372 0.07 -27.67 16.61
C THR A 372 -0.97 -26.55 16.69
N GLY A 373 -2.23 -26.91 16.48
CA GLY A 373 -3.33 -25.94 16.40
C GLY A 373 -4.56 -26.46 15.68
N SER A 374 -5.59 -25.61 15.64
CA SER A 374 -6.85 -25.87 14.96
C SER A 374 -6.86 -25.29 13.55
N VAL A 375 -7.53 -25.98 12.62
CA VAL A 375 -7.86 -25.43 11.31
C VAL A 375 -9.36 -25.15 11.23
N ALA A 376 -9.71 -23.92 10.89
CA ALA A 376 -11.09 -23.50 10.68
C ALA A 376 -11.33 -23.09 9.23
N LEU A 377 -12.39 -23.60 8.60
CA LEU A 377 -12.85 -23.21 7.27
C LEU A 377 -14.27 -22.66 7.38
N LYS A 378 -14.45 -21.39 7.03
CA LYS A 378 -15.74 -20.69 7.12
C LYS A 378 -16.10 -19.93 5.86
N THR A 379 -17.40 -19.79 5.62
CA THR A 379 -17.92 -18.93 4.57
C THR A 379 -17.96 -17.48 5.05
N GLN A 380 -17.57 -16.54 4.19
CA GLN A 380 -17.76 -15.10 4.40
C GLN A 380 -18.01 -14.43 3.05
N SER A 381 -18.89 -13.43 3.02
CA SER A 381 -19.04 -12.61 1.80
C SER A 381 -17.87 -11.66 1.61
N TRP A 382 -17.55 -11.32 0.36
CA TRP A 382 -16.55 -10.30 0.05
C TRP A 382 -16.90 -8.94 0.67
N PHE A 383 -18.18 -8.57 0.69
CA PHE A 383 -18.61 -7.29 1.27
C PHE A 383 -18.28 -7.20 2.77
N GLU A 384 -18.47 -8.29 3.52
CA GLU A 384 -18.10 -8.37 4.94
C GLU A 384 -16.58 -8.34 5.14
N SER A 385 -15.80 -8.88 4.19
CA SER A 385 -14.34 -8.91 4.28
C SER A 385 -13.73 -7.51 4.20
N LEU A 386 -14.41 -6.56 3.56
CA LEU A 386 -13.96 -5.17 3.42
C LEU A 386 -14.09 -4.32 4.69
N LYS A 387 -14.83 -4.79 5.71
CA LYS A 387 -15.01 -4.11 7.01
C LYS A 387 -15.45 -2.64 6.85
N LEU A 388 -16.39 -2.35 5.94
CA LEU A 388 -16.81 -0.98 5.56
C LEU A 388 -17.70 -0.26 6.60
N GLY A 389 -17.85 -0.78 7.82
CA GLY A 389 -18.72 -0.23 8.86
C GLY A 389 -18.23 -0.40 10.29
N SER A 390 -16.92 -0.64 10.49
CA SER A 390 -16.30 -0.84 11.81
C SER A 390 -15.24 0.21 12.10
#